data_AF-A0A1I8NI90-F1
#
_entry.id   AF-A0A1I8NI90-F1
#
_cell.length_a   1.000
_cell.length_b   1.000
_cell.length_c   1.000
_cell.angle_alpha   90.00
_cell.angle_beta   90.00
_cell.angle_gamma   90.00
#
_symmetry.space_group_name_H-M   'P 1'
#
loop_
_entity.id
_entity.type
_entity.pdbx_description
1 polymer ?
#
loop_
_entity_poly.entity_id
_entity_poly.type
_entity_poly.pdbx_seq_one_letter_code
_entity_poly.pdbx_strand_id
1 'polypeptide(L)'
;MQIRAIATLIGCLLCLNQVKATLDVLLPNLARDETVKCGGVSRSKQTIIKNPSTLTTDSCSYQIRAYSPNVCQLLVEFQEFELQQPVLDAATQRMECGDHLEIGDYSLCGDNRGQHLYLPFNVDKGVKDISLVFKFVHRWTSSKWHLVVTQLECPSHKRLGQRLFEDGLSGLLVDGRSMLNGKSAIENDWELLAPTGCDQYYTKASGTIKSFNFKADGSSRYPPNMKYTMCIKAVNGATIVEYKTTKFSMSNEVEGSAGYDGDCHSTIQTNGRREDYLMIPQSYVSNSLNIVPTYYCGTSLQTRPDVIASGPFVLYFVSDSVTDETETGFSINYRIRSP
;
A
#
# COMPACT_ATOMS: atom_id res chain seq x y z
N MET A 1 -25.23 -45.21 -29.59
CA MET A 1 -23.85 -45.10 -29.04
C MET A 1 -23.58 -43.76 -28.30
N GLN A 2 -24.59 -42.93 -27.98
CA GLN A 2 -24.39 -41.60 -27.34
C GLN A 2 -24.84 -41.49 -25.87
N ILE A 3 -25.55 -42.48 -25.30
CA ILE A 3 -26.10 -42.38 -23.93
C ILE A 3 -25.07 -42.82 -22.86
N ARG A 4 -24.12 -43.70 -23.20
CA ARG A 4 -23.07 -44.15 -22.26
C ARG A 4 -21.98 -43.11 -21.99
N ALA A 5 -21.78 -42.11 -22.87
CA ALA A 5 -20.80 -41.04 -22.64
C ALA A 5 -21.31 -39.95 -21.69
N ILE A 6 -22.63 -39.69 -21.70
CA ILE A 6 -23.27 -38.68 -20.86
C ILE A 6 -23.35 -39.15 -19.39
N ALA A 7 -23.60 -40.44 -19.15
CA ALA A 7 -23.62 -41.00 -17.79
C ALA A 7 -22.24 -40.91 -17.10
N THR A 8 -21.15 -41.08 -17.85
CA THR A 8 -19.78 -40.99 -17.34
C THR A 8 -19.37 -39.54 -17.05
N LEU A 9 -19.83 -38.58 -17.87
CA LEU A 9 -19.64 -37.14 -17.61
C LEU A 9 -20.47 -36.62 -16.43
N ILE A 10 -21.72 -37.07 -16.29
CA ILE A 10 -22.59 -36.69 -15.16
C ILE A 10 -22.08 -37.30 -13.85
N GLY A 11 -21.61 -38.56 -13.87
CA GLY A 11 -20.96 -39.18 -12.71
C GLY A 11 -19.69 -38.45 -12.28
N CYS A 12 -18.92 -37.89 -13.22
CA CYS A 12 -17.73 -37.09 -12.95
C CYS A 12 -18.07 -35.68 -12.41
N LEU A 13 -19.12 -35.02 -12.92
CA LEU A 13 -19.62 -33.74 -12.39
C LEU A 13 -20.21 -33.88 -10.98
N LEU A 14 -20.92 -34.97 -10.70
CA LEU A 14 -21.42 -35.29 -9.37
C LEU A 14 -20.27 -35.54 -8.40
N CYS A 15 -19.20 -36.22 -8.83
CA CYS A 15 -18.00 -36.41 -8.03
C CYS A 15 -17.28 -35.08 -7.73
N LEU A 16 -17.14 -34.17 -8.71
CA LEU A 16 -16.57 -32.84 -8.47
C LEU A 16 -17.40 -31.98 -7.52
N ASN A 17 -18.73 -31.99 -7.65
CA ASN A 17 -19.62 -31.23 -6.76
C ASN A 17 -19.63 -31.81 -5.34
N GLN A 18 -19.55 -33.13 -5.20
CA GLN A 18 -19.41 -33.79 -3.89
C GLN A 18 -18.04 -33.51 -3.28
N VAL A 19 -16.94 -33.55 -4.05
CA VAL A 19 -15.60 -33.16 -3.57
C VAL A 19 -15.56 -31.69 -3.15
N LYS A 20 -16.21 -30.79 -3.89
CA LYS A 20 -16.34 -29.36 -3.54
C LYS A 20 -17.16 -29.16 -2.25
N ALA A 21 -18.29 -29.85 -2.12
CA ALA A 21 -19.11 -29.81 -0.91
C ALA A 21 -18.41 -30.44 0.31
N THR A 22 -17.60 -31.47 0.11
CA THR A 22 -16.85 -32.14 1.19
C THR A 22 -15.61 -31.32 1.59
N LEU A 23 -14.95 -30.64 0.64
CA LEU A 23 -13.86 -29.69 0.91
C LEU A 23 -14.37 -28.45 1.66
N ASP A 24 -15.57 -27.96 1.34
CA ASP A 24 -16.24 -26.85 2.03
C ASP A 24 -16.64 -27.19 3.48
N VAL A 25 -16.82 -28.48 3.80
CA VAL A 25 -17.10 -28.96 5.17
C VAL A 25 -15.83 -29.30 5.95
N LEU A 26 -14.73 -29.68 5.27
CA LEU A 26 -13.47 -30.10 5.91
C LEU A 26 -12.45 -28.96 6.13
N LEU A 27 -12.58 -27.82 5.43
CA LEU A 27 -11.65 -26.68 5.53
C LEU A 27 -12.41 -25.33 5.49
N PRO A 28 -13.03 -24.88 6.59
CA PRO A 28 -13.81 -23.63 6.61
C PRO A 28 -12.97 -22.35 6.43
N ASN A 29 -11.63 -22.45 6.46
CA ASN A 29 -10.69 -21.32 6.47
C ASN A 29 -9.75 -21.25 5.25
N LEU A 30 -10.05 -21.96 4.15
CA LEU A 30 -9.42 -21.58 2.89
C LEU A 30 -10.12 -20.32 2.40
N ALA A 31 -9.48 -19.16 2.62
CA ALA A 31 -9.88 -17.88 2.06
C ALA A 31 -10.24 -18.08 0.58
N ARG A 32 -11.53 -18.03 0.27
CA ARG A 32 -12.00 -18.20 -1.11
C ARG A 32 -11.90 -16.83 -1.76
N ASP A 33 -10.95 -16.66 -2.67
CA ASP A 33 -10.79 -15.43 -3.44
C ASP A 33 -12.11 -15.08 -4.12
N GLU A 34 -12.73 -13.97 -3.70
CA GLU A 34 -13.98 -13.50 -4.28
C GLU A 34 -13.68 -12.41 -5.30
N THR A 35 -14.08 -12.61 -6.56
CA THR A 35 -14.03 -11.52 -7.56
C THR A 35 -15.31 -10.70 -7.48
N VAL A 36 -15.19 -9.41 -7.17
CA VAL A 36 -16.31 -8.47 -7.06
C VAL A 36 -16.45 -7.65 -8.34
N LYS A 37 -17.69 -7.46 -8.80
CA LYS A 37 -18.00 -6.63 -9.97
C LYS A 37 -18.18 -5.17 -9.58
N CYS A 38 -18.08 -4.28 -10.56
CA CYS A 38 -18.37 -2.87 -10.41
C CYS A 38 -19.75 -2.63 -9.76
N GLY A 39 -19.81 -1.76 -8.75
CA GLY A 39 -21.00 -1.50 -7.92
C GLY A 39 -21.26 -2.56 -6.84
N GLY A 40 -20.38 -3.57 -6.74
CA GLY A 40 -20.54 -4.70 -5.83
C GLY A 40 -20.02 -4.43 -4.41
N VAL A 41 -20.39 -5.35 -3.52
CA VAL A 41 -19.96 -5.36 -2.12
C VAL A 41 -19.31 -6.71 -1.86
N SER A 42 -18.14 -6.73 -1.20
CA SER A 42 -17.52 -7.96 -0.71
C SER A 42 -17.38 -7.94 0.81
N ARG A 43 -17.46 -9.13 1.40
CA ARG A 43 -17.19 -9.43 2.81
C ARG A 43 -16.15 -10.54 2.95
N SER A 44 -15.34 -10.78 1.91
CA SER A 44 -14.36 -11.86 1.91
C SER A 44 -13.02 -11.39 2.47
N LYS A 45 -12.27 -12.29 3.12
CA LYS A 45 -10.92 -12.00 3.63
C LYS A 45 -10.01 -11.48 2.52
N GLN A 46 -10.11 -12.09 1.33
CA GLN A 46 -9.46 -11.60 0.12
C GLN A 46 -10.50 -11.33 -0.98
N THR A 47 -10.39 -10.17 -1.62
CA THR A 47 -11.27 -9.71 -2.69
C THR A 47 -10.44 -9.32 -3.90
N ILE A 48 -10.81 -9.82 -5.08
CA ILE A 48 -10.21 -9.45 -6.37
C ILE A 48 -11.12 -8.42 -7.04
N ILE A 49 -10.57 -7.26 -7.38
CA ILE A 49 -11.25 -6.19 -8.09
C ILE A 49 -10.62 -6.05 -9.48
N LYS A 50 -11.43 -6.11 -10.54
CA LYS A 50 -10.97 -5.93 -11.92
C LYS A 50 -11.88 -4.97 -12.66
N ASN A 51 -11.33 -4.31 -13.68
CA ASN A 51 -12.13 -3.48 -14.56
C ASN A 51 -13.22 -4.33 -15.25
N PRO A 52 -14.44 -3.78 -15.42
CA PRO A 52 -15.48 -4.47 -16.16
C PRO A 52 -15.07 -4.62 -17.63
N SER A 53 -15.66 -5.62 -18.31
CA SER A 53 -15.43 -5.83 -19.75
C SER A 53 -15.85 -4.63 -20.60
N THR A 54 -16.84 -3.86 -20.13
CA THR A 54 -17.30 -2.63 -20.76
C THR A 54 -17.58 -1.59 -19.68
N LEU A 55 -16.92 -0.44 -19.79
CA LEU A 55 -17.16 0.74 -18.94
C LEU A 55 -18.26 1.58 -19.57
N THR A 56 -19.46 1.55 -18.98
CA THR A 56 -20.62 2.32 -19.45
C THR A 56 -20.90 3.56 -18.60
N THR A 57 -20.24 3.69 -17.46
CA THR A 57 -20.46 4.74 -16.46
C THR A 57 -19.19 5.53 -16.18
N ASP A 58 -19.36 6.75 -15.69
CA ASP A 58 -18.25 7.68 -15.37
C ASP A 58 -17.65 7.43 -13.99
N SER A 59 -18.18 6.44 -13.29
CA SER A 59 -17.62 5.96 -12.05
C SER A 59 -17.91 4.48 -11.85
N CYS A 60 -17.05 3.84 -11.07
CA CYS A 60 -17.17 2.46 -10.68
C CYS A 60 -16.72 2.28 -9.23
N SER A 61 -17.63 1.86 -8.35
CA SER A 61 -17.34 1.71 -6.92
C SER A 61 -17.32 0.26 -6.48
N TYR A 62 -16.52 -0.04 -5.46
CA TYR A 62 -16.44 -1.34 -4.81
C TYR A 62 -16.45 -1.13 -3.29
N GLN A 63 -17.35 -1.79 -2.57
CA GLN A 63 -17.44 -1.69 -1.12
C GLN A 63 -16.86 -2.92 -0.45
N ILE A 64 -15.85 -2.73 0.40
CA ILE A 64 -15.26 -3.79 1.22
C ILE A 64 -15.82 -3.65 2.62
N ARG A 65 -16.66 -4.61 3.02
CA ARG A 65 -17.22 -4.71 4.37
C ARG A 65 -16.39 -5.66 5.20
N ALA A 66 -16.24 -5.33 6.48
CA ALA A 66 -15.52 -6.15 7.43
C ALA A 66 -16.04 -7.60 7.41
N TYR A 67 -15.16 -8.57 7.15
CA TYR A 67 -15.52 -10.00 7.22
C TYR A 67 -15.58 -10.52 8.65
N SER A 68 -14.82 -9.88 9.54
CA SER A 68 -14.64 -10.25 10.94
C SER A 68 -14.53 -8.98 11.80
N PRO A 69 -14.95 -9.02 13.08
CA PRO A 69 -14.77 -7.89 14.00
C PRO A 69 -13.30 -7.59 14.34
N ASN A 70 -12.37 -8.50 14.04
CA ASN A 70 -10.94 -8.31 14.33
C ASN A 70 -10.18 -7.64 13.18
N VAL A 71 -10.84 -7.39 12.04
CA VAL A 71 -10.23 -6.67 10.92
C VAL A 71 -9.86 -5.27 11.40
N CYS A 72 -8.60 -4.90 11.17
CA CYS A 72 -8.05 -3.63 11.61
C CYS A 72 -7.32 -2.87 10.50
N GLN A 73 -6.97 -3.56 9.42
CA GLN A 73 -6.19 -2.99 8.33
C GLN A 73 -6.60 -3.64 7.01
N LEU A 74 -6.52 -2.87 5.93
CA LEU A 74 -6.73 -3.32 4.56
C LEU A 74 -5.41 -3.20 3.80
N LEU A 75 -4.97 -4.29 3.16
CA LEU A 75 -3.85 -4.29 2.23
C LEU A 75 -4.41 -4.33 0.80
N VAL A 76 -4.08 -3.32 0.00
CA VAL A 76 -4.46 -3.21 -1.41
C VAL A 76 -3.21 -3.36 -2.26
N GLU A 77 -3.15 -4.41 -3.06
CA GLU A 77 -2.03 -4.71 -3.96
C GLU A 77 -2.43 -4.45 -5.41
N PHE A 78 -1.65 -3.61 -6.09
CA PHE A 78 -1.90 -3.20 -7.48
C PHE A 78 -1.25 -4.20 -8.46
N GLN A 79 -1.87 -5.36 -8.67
CA GLN A 79 -1.35 -6.38 -9.60
C GLN A 79 -1.26 -5.84 -11.03
N GLU A 80 -2.27 -5.08 -11.45
CA GLU A 80 -2.24 -4.18 -12.59
C GLU A 80 -2.97 -2.89 -12.20
N PHE A 81 -2.43 -1.73 -12.58
CA PHE A 81 -3.11 -0.47 -12.38
C PHE A 81 -2.52 0.54 -13.35
N GLU A 82 -3.32 0.91 -14.34
CA GLU A 82 -2.99 1.93 -15.33
C GLU A 82 -4.23 2.79 -15.55
N LEU A 83 -4.19 4.02 -15.08
CA LEU A 83 -5.16 5.07 -15.38
C LEU A 83 -4.43 6.21 -16.10
N GLN A 84 -5.18 7.22 -16.52
CA GLN A 84 -4.61 8.38 -17.21
C GLN A 84 -3.46 8.96 -16.39
N GLN A 85 -2.39 9.39 -17.05
CA GLN A 85 -1.31 10.12 -16.38
C GLN A 85 -1.87 11.42 -15.74
N PRO A 86 -1.28 11.91 -14.63
CA PRO A 86 -1.57 13.24 -14.13
C PRO A 86 -1.47 14.27 -15.26
N VAL A 87 -2.46 15.14 -15.37
CA VAL A 87 -2.54 16.17 -16.41
C VAL A 87 -2.44 17.55 -15.78
N LEU A 88 -1.83 18.48 -16.51
CA LEU A 88 -1.83 19.89 -16.14
C LEU A 88 -3.16 20.50 -16.59
N ASP A 89 -3.98 20.93 -15.65
CA ASP A 89 -5.19 21.69 -15.96
C ASP A 89 -4.79 23.08 -16.48
N ALA A 90 -5.20 23.37 -17.71
CA ALA A 90 -4.79 24.59 -18.40
C ALA A 90 -5.37 25.88 -17.77
N ALA A 91 -6.53 25.79 -17.10
CA ALA A 91 -7.22 26.94 -16.53
C ALA A 91 -6.62 27.36 -15.17
N THR A 92 -6.22 26.37 -14.37
CA THR A 92 -5.72 26.55 -13.00
C THR A 92 -4.19 26.46 -12.91
N GLN A 93 -3.53 25.96 -13.97
CA GLN A 93 -2.10 25.65 -13.98
C GLN A 93 -1.70 24.72 -12.83
N ARG A 94 -2.59 23.78 -12.48
CA ARG A 94 -2.38 22.79 -11.43
C ARG A 94 -2.43 21.39 -12.01
N MET A 95 -1.60 20.52 -11.45
CA MET A 95 -1.66 19.10 -11.74
C MET A 95 -2.88 18.49 -11.09
N GLU A 96 -3.56 17.63 -11.83
CA GLU A 96 -4.66 16.83 -11.33
C GLU A 96 -4.66 15.43 -11.93
N CYS A 97 -5.27 14.51 -11.20
CA CYS A 97 -5.62 13.19 -11.72
C CYS A 97 -7.07 13.24 -12.22
N GLY A 98 -7.27 13.39 -13.53
CA GLY A 98 -8.61 13.38 -14.12
C GLY A 98 -9.31 12.03 -13.93
N ASP A 99 -8.82 10.99 -14.59
CA ASP A 99 -9.23 9.60 -14.31
C ASP A 99 -8.43 9.04 -13.14
N HIS A 100 -9.09 8.64 -12.06
CA HIS A 100 -8.42 8.29 -10.81
C HIS A 100 -9.18 7.28 -9.96
N LEU A 101 -8.46 6.65 -9.04
CA LEU A 101 -8.99 5.85 -7.94
C LEU A 101 -8.98 6.70 -6.66
N GLU A 102 -10.16 6.92 -6.10
CA GLU A 102 -10.34 7.43 -4.73
C GLU A 102 -10.35 6.26 -3.75
N ILE A 103 -9.42 6.27 -2.80
CA ILE A 103 -9.35 5.26 -1.74
C ILE A 103 -8.75 5.85 -0.46
N GLY A 104 -9.55 5.91 0.62
CA GLY A 104 -9.15 6.65 1.82
C GLY A 104 -8.92 8.13 1.49
N ASP A 105 -7.74 8.64 1.83
CA ASP A 105 -7.33 10.03 1.55
C ASP A 105 -6.56 10.15 0.21
N TYR A 106 -6.50 9.09 -0.60
CA TYR A 106 -5.70 9.04 -1.82
C TYR A 106 -6.54 9.17 -3.08
N SER A 107 -6.03 9.96 -4.02
CA SER A 107 -6.48 10.02 -5.42
C SER A 107 -5.35 9.57 -6.33
N LEU A 108 -5.39 8.31 -6.75
CA LEU A 108 -4.31 7.66 -7.53
C LEU A 108 -4.63 7.63 -9.02
N CYS A 109 -3.67 8.02 -9.85
CA CYS A 109 -3.73 7.85 -11.30
C CYS A 109 -2.37 7.39 -11.86
N GLY A 110 -2.29 7.21 -13.18
CA GLY A 110 -1.11 6.70 -13.86
C GLY A 110 -0.86 5.19 -13.68
N ASP A 111 0.41 4.75 -13.81
CA ASP A 111 0.84 3.36 -13.71
C ASP A 111 1.40 3.05 -12.32
N ASN A 112 0.67 2.24 -11.54
CA ASN A 112 1.04 1.85 -10.18
C ASN A 112 1.24 0.34 -10.05
N ARG A 113 1.52 -0.36 -11.15
CA ARG A 113 1.71 -1.81 -11.14
C ARG A 113 2.82 -2.25 -10.19
N GLY A 114 2.50 -3.22 -9.32
CA GLY A 114 3.41 -3.79 -8.34
C GLY A 114 3.61 -2.93 -7.09
N GLN A 115 2.90 -1.81 -6.96
CA GLN A 115 2.81 -1.06 -5.71
C GLN A 115 1.75 -1.68 -4.79
N HIS A 116 1.66 -1.17 -3.57
CA HIS A 116 0.63 -1.53 -2.60
C HIS A 116 0.30 -0.35 -1.69
N LEU A 117 -0.82 -0.45 -0.98
CA LEU A 117 -1.31 0.53 -0.02
C LEU A 117 -1.94 -0.18 1.19
N TYR A 118 -1.60 0.29 2.39
CA TYR A 118 -2.23 -0.11 3.65
C TYR A 118 -3.19 0.98 4.09
N LEU A 119 -4.39 0.59 4.52
CA LEU A 119 -5.41 1.50 5.03
C LEU A 119 -5.91 1.04 6.40
N PRO A 120 -6.17 1.96 7.32
CA PRO A 120 -6.78 1.61 8.59
C PRO A 120 -8.24 1.15 8.37
N PHE A 121 -8.58 -0.03 8.88
CA PHE A 121 -9.93 -0.59 8.88
C PHE A 121 -10.41 -0.73 10.32
N ASN A 122 -10.55 0.40 11.02
CA ASN A 122 -10.83 0.44 12.46
C ASN A 122 -12.27 0.01 12.81
N VAL A 123 -12.59 -1.30 12.71
CA VAL A 123 -13.92 -1.84 13.08
C VAL A 123 -14.27 -1.52 14.52
N ASP A 124 -13.29 -1.57 15.42
CA ASP A 124 -13.45 -1.17 16.83
C ASP A 124 -13.84 0.30 17.03
N LYS A 125 -13.57 1.18 16.05
CA LYS A 125 -13.98 2.59 16.05
C LYS A 125 -15.27 2.84 15.24
N GLY A 126 -15.96 1.77 14.85
CA GLY A 126 -17.24 1.85 14.15
C GLY A 126 -17.15 1.95 12.61
N VAL A 127 -15.96 1.83 12.03
CA VAL A 127 -15.79 1.75 10.56
C VAL A 127 -16.23 0.38 10.09
N LYS A 128 -17.33 0.32 9.32
CA LYS A 128 -17.93 -0.96 8.88
C LYS A 128 -17.53 -1.35 7.46
N ASP A 129 -17.12 -0.38 6.67
CA ASP A 129 -16.78 -0.53 5.27
C ASP A 129 -15.77 0.52 4.79
N ILE A 130 -15.02 0.15 3.75
CA ILE A 130 -14.13 1.01 2.98
C ILE A 130 -14.58 0.95 1.52
N SER A 131 -14.66 2.10 0.86
CA SER A 131 -15.02 2.20 -0.55
C SER A 131 -13.78 2.48 -1.41
N LEU A 132 -13.67 1.75 -2.52
CA LEU A 132 -12.73 2.03 -3.60
C LEU A 132 -13.56 2.58 -4.77
N VAL A 133 -13.32 3.81 -5.19
CA VAL A 133 -14.13 4.47 -6.22
C VAL A 133 -13.25 4.94 -7.37
N PHE A 134 -13.41 4.30 -8.52
CA PHE A 134 -12.82 4.77 -9.77
C PHE A 134 -13.72 5.85 -10.38
N LYS A 135 -13.12 6.96 -10.81
CA LYS A 135 -13.74 8.09 -11.50
C LYS A 135 -13.11 8.23 -12.88
N PHE A 136 -13.92 8.49 -13.90
CA PHE A 136 -13.50 8.57 -15.30
C PHE A 136 -13.92 9.91 -15.92
N VAL A 137 -13.35 11.01 -15.42
CA VAL A 137 -13.66 12.37 -15.89
C VAL A 137 -13.29 12.55 -17.37
N HIS A 138 -12.13 12.03 -17.78
CA HIS A 138 -11.62 12.11 -19.15
C HIS A 138 -11.89 10.84 -19.98
N ARG A 139 -12.37 9.76 -19.35
CA ARG A 139 -12.75 8.49 -20.02
C ARG A 139 -11.63 7.89 -20.86
N TRP A 140 -10.41 7.88 -20.30
CA TRP A 140 -9.24 7.36 -20.96
C TRP A 140 -9.39 5.86 -21.28
N THR A 141 -9.27 5.54 -22.56
CA THR A 141 -9.63 4.23 -23.12
C THR A 141 -8.67 3.10 -22.75
N SER A 142 -7.46 3.44 -22.28
CA SER A 142 -6.45 2.46 -21.87
C SER A 142 -6.52 2.11 -20.39
N SER A 143 -7.54 2.60 -19.67
CA SER A 143 -7.74 2.32 -18.24
C SER A 143 -7.84 0.83 -17.97
N LYS A 144 -6.96 0.31 -17.12
CA LYS A 144 -6.88 -1.11 -16.75
C LYS A 144 -6.55 -1.25 -15.26
N TRP A 145 -7.28 -2.10 -14.54
CA TRP A 145 -6.94 -2.40 -13.16
C TRP A 145 -7.26 -3.84 -12.79
N HIS A 146 -6.40 -4.39 -11.95
CA HIS A 146 -6.52 -5.65 -11.27
C HIS A 146 -5.90 -5.48 -9.87
N LEU A 147 -6.75 -5.38 -8.86
CA LEU A 147 -6.36 -5.22 -7.47
C LEU A 147 -6.65 -6.50 -6.69
N VAL A 148 -5.76 -6.84 -5.78
CA VAL A 148 -6.01 -7.83 -4.72
C VAL A 148 -6.12 -7.07 -3.41
N VAL A 149 -7.28 -7.19 -2.76
CA VAL A 149 -7.60 -6.49 -1.53
C VAL A 149 -7.74 -7.52 -0.42
N THR A 150 -6.85 -7.45 0.56
CA THR A 150 -6.77 -8.39 1.69
C THR A 150 -7.12 -7.66 2.99
N GLN A 151 -8.12 -8.15 3.70
CA GLN A 151 -8.47 -7.70 5.05
C GLN A 151 -7.56 -8.41 6.06
N LEU A 152 -6.84 -7.64 6.86
CA LEU A 152 -5.90 -8.15 7.86
C LEU A 152 -6.51 -8.02 9.26
N GLU A 153 -6.48 -9.14 10.00
CA GLU A 153 -6.91 -9.20 11.39
C GLU A 153 -5.77 -8.81 12.33
N CYS A 154 -6.08 -7.93 13.29
CA CYS A 154 -5.18 -7.65 14.40
C CYS A 154 -5.42 -8.66 15.53
N PRO A 155 -4.37 -9.04 16.28
CA PRO A 155 -4.54 -9.79 17.51
C PRO A 155 -5.51 -9.05 18.43
N SER A 156 -6.60 -9.71 18.82
CA SER A 156 -7.58 -9.11 19.70
C SER A 156 -6.94 -8.83 21.07
N HIS A 157 -6.71 -7.55 21.42
CA HIS A 157 -6.35 -7.18 22.79
C HIS A 157 -7.44 -7.56 23.83
N LYS A 158 -8.65 -7.86 23.35
CA LYS A 158 -9.85 -8.14 24.15
C LYS A 158 -9.90 -9.51 24.86
N ARG A 159 -8.81 -10.29 24.95
CA ARG A 159 -8.82 -11.60 25.67
C ARG A 159 -7.68 -11.87 26.66
N LEU A 160 -6.70 -10.97 26.79
CA LEU A 160 -5.69 -11.12 27.85
C LEU A 160 -6.13 -10.46 29.17
N GLY A 161 -6.73 -9.27 29.09
CA GLY A 161 -7.18 -8.54 30.28
C GLY A 161 -8.43 -9.13 30.93
N GLN A 162 -9.33 -9.73 30.16
CA GLN A 162 -10.62 -10.23 30.68
C GLN A 162 -10.54 -11.63 31.30
N ARG A 163 -9.53 -12.45 30.92
CA ARG A 163 -9.30 -13.75 31.56
C ARG A 163 -8.60 -13.68 32.92
N LEU A 164 -7.94 -12.55 33.23
CA LEU A 164 -7.28 -12.35 34.52
C LEU A 164 -8.24 -11.92 35.64
N PHE A 165 -9.50 -11.58 35.31
CA PHE A 165 -10.50 -11.11 36.29
C PHE A 165 -11.65 -12.09 36.55
N GLU A 166 -11.78 -13.18 35.78
CA GLU A 166 -12.81 -14.22 36.03
C GLU A 166 -12.26 -15.55 36.56
N ASP A 167 -11.03 -15.95 36.21
CA ASP A 167 -10.38 -17.09 36.84
C ASP A 167 -9.36 -16.59 37.86
N GLY A 168 -9.71 -16.72 39.14
CA GLY A 168 -8.82 -16.44 40.25
C GLY A 168 -7.46 -17.10 40.09
N LEU A 169 -6.49 -16.58 40.85
CA LEU A 169 -5.07 -16.91 40.84
C LEU A 169 -4.77 -18.40 41.22
N SER A 170 -5.24 -19.34 40.42
CA SER A 170 -4.99 -20.78 40.51
C SER A 170 -4.83 -21.45 39.13
N GLY A 171 -4.85 -20.69 38.05
CA GLY A 171 -4.60 -21.18 36.68
C GLY A 171 -3.20 -20.93 36.12
N LEU A 172 -2.25 -20.41 36.92
CA LEU A 172 -0.93 -19.96 36.43
C LEU A 172 0.03 -21.10 36.00
N LEU A 173 -0.48 -22.30 35.74
CA LEU A 173 0.28 -23.47 35.26
C LEU A 173 -0.42 -24.22 34.10
N VAL A 174 -1.09 -23.48 33.21
CA VAL A 174 -1.60 -23.97 31.91
C VAL A 174 -1.29 -22.86 30.89
N ASP A 175 -0.47 -22.99 29.85
CA ASP A 175 0.14 -24.14 29.21
C ASP A 175 1.35 -23.64 28.39
N GLY A 176 2.56 -23.70 28.99
CA GLY A 176 3.82 -23.45 28.28
C GLY A 176 4.18 -24.53 27.25
N ARG A 177 3.28 -25.49 26.99
CA ARG A 177 3.48 -26.58 26.01
C ARG A 177 2.54 -26.51 24.82
N SER A 178 1.56 -25.61 24.80
CA SER A 178 0.78 -25.25 23.59
C SER A 178 1.48 -24.20 22.71
N MET A 179 2.82 -24.13 22.76
CA MET A 179 3.66 -23.36 21.82
C MET A 179 4.66 -24.26 21.08
N LEU A 180 4.75 -25.55 21.45
CA LEU A 180 5.80 -26.45 20.96
C LEU A 180 5.29 -27.67 20.18
N ASN A 181 3.97 -27.84 20.06
CA ASN A 181 3.39 -28.87 19.19
C ASN A 181 2.17 -28.31 18.47
N GLY A 182 2.38 -27.97 17.21
CA GLY A 182 1.35 -27.48 16.32
C GLY A 182 1.89 -26.36 15.45
N LYS A 183 2.53 -26.73 14.34
CA LYS A 183 2.47 -25.92 13.12
C LYS A 183 1.01 -25.88 12.67
N SER A 184 0.21 -25.13 13.42
CA SER A 184 -1.15 -24.82 13.07
C SER A 184 -1.05 -23.68 12.09
N ALA A 185 -1.26 -23.97 10.81
CA ALA A 185 -1.59 -23.00 9.79
C ALA A 185 -2.96 -22.37 10.13
N ILE A 186 -3.01 -21.60 11.22
CA ILE A 186 -4.09 -20.69 11.58
C ILE A 186 -3.47 -19.31 11.47
N GLU A 187 -3.88 -18.62 10.41
CA GLU A 187 -3.53 -17.26 10.00
C GLU A 187 -3.46 -16.29 11.17
N ASN A 188 -2.25 -15.91 11.59
CA ASN A 188 -2.07 -14.64 12.27
C ASN A 188 -1.48 -13.69 11.23
N ASP A 189 -2.26 -12.74 10.75
CA ASP A 189 -1.84 -11.74 9.74
C ASP A 189 -0.71 -10.81 10.25
N TRP A 190 -0.22 -11.06 11.47
CA TRP A 190 0.84 -10.33 12.18
C TRP A 190 2.08 -10.00 11.34
N GLU A 191 2.53 -10.91 10.48
CA GLU A 191 3.72 -10.65 9.65
C GLU A 191 3.47 -9.62 8.55
N LEU A 192 2.21 -9.48 8.12
CA LEU A 192 1.74 -8.56 7.08
C LEU A 192 1.25 -7.24 7.65
N LEU A 193 0.88 -7.17 8.93
CA LEU A 193 0.41 -5.94 9.56
C LEU A 193 1.47 -4.84 9.48
N ALA A 194 1.12 -3.74 8.83
CA ALA A 194 1.91 -2.53 8.82
C ALA A 194 1.70 -1.76 10.14
N PRO A 195 2.76 -1.17 10.73
CA PRO A 195 2.62 -0.30 11.89
C PRO A 195 1.64 0.85 11.62
N THR A 196 1.00 1.37 12.68
CA THR A 196 0.10 2.52 12.55
C THR A 196 0.84 3.72 11.95
N GLY A 197 0.22 4.37 10.96
CA GLY A 197 0.79 5.49 10.23
C GLY A 197 1.64 5.10 9.01
N CYS A 198 1.79 3.80 8.73
CA CYS A 198 2.47 3.32 7.52
C CYS A 198 1.44 3.02 6.41
N ASP A 199 1.54 3.74 5.30
CA ASP A 199 0.66 3.57 4.13
C ASP A 199 1.28 2.61 3.11
N GLN A 200 2.62 2.50 3.09
CA GLN A 200 3.31 1.40 2.42
C GLN A 200 4.23 0.71 3.42
N TYR A 201 4.23 -0.62 3.42
CA TYR A 201 5.08 -1.40 4.32
C TYR A 201 5.91 -2.42 3.54
N TYR A 202 7.22 -2.30 3.69
CA TYR A 202 8.21 -3.15 3.05
C TYR A 202 8.79 -4.12 4.07
N THR A 203 8.44 -5.39 3.95
CA THR A 203 8.79 -6.41 4.96
C THR A 203 10.16 -7.07 4.75
N LYS A 204 10.78 -6.86 3.60
CA LYS A 204 12.08 -7.44 3.23
C LYS A 204 13.23 -6.58 3.76
N ALA A 205 14.39 -7.19 4.00
CA ALA A 205 15.59 -6.48 4.46
C ALA A 205 16.22 -5.55 3.38
N SER A 206 15.87 -5.77 2.12
CA SER A 206 16.27 -4.91 1.01
C SER A 206 15.19 -4.93 -0.07
N GLY A 207 15.09 -3.85 -0.81
CA GLY A 207 14.13 -3.71 -1.89
C GLY A 207 14.22 -2.35 -2.57
N THR A 208 13.20 -2.02 -3.35
CA THR A 208 13.10 -0.73 -4.04
C THR A 208 11.80 -0.06 -3.65
N ILE A 209 11.89 1.20 -3.25
CA ILE A 209 10.77 2.10 -2.96
C ILE A 209 10.67 3.05 -4.15
N LYS A 210 9.45 3.23 -4.67
CA LYS A 210 9.17 4.11 -5.80
C LYS A 210 8.00 5.01 -5.46
N SER A 211 7.99 6.23 -5.98
CA SER A 211 6.79 7.04 -5.95
C SER A 211 5.65 6.36 -6.72
N PHE A 212 4.40 6.69 -6.38
CA PHE A 212 3.29 6.35 -7.25
C PHE A 212 3.48 6.99 -8.64
N ASN A 213 3.00 6.32 -9.68
CA ASN A 213 3.17 6.62 -11.10
C ASN A 213 4.63 6.73 -11.58
N PHE A 214 5.60 6.08 -10.93
CA PHE A 214 7.00 6.16 -11.37
C PHE A 214 7.29 5.33 -12.63
N LYS A 215 7.81 5.98 -13.68
CA LYS A 215 8.40 5.34 -14.87
C LYS A 215 9.89 5.67 -15.00
N ALA A 216 10.69 4.64 -15.26
CA ALA A 216 12.15 4.76 -15.28
C ALA A 216 12.68 5.60 -16.46
N ASP A 217 11.90 5.74 -17.53
CA ASP A 217 12.23 6.57 -18.69
C ASP A 217 12.03 8.08 -18.44
N GLY A 218 11.45 8.46 -17.29
CA GLY A 218 11.14 9.85 -16.96
C GLY A 218 9.93 10.41 -17.71
N SER A 219 9.11 9.57 -18.35
CA SER A 219 7.91 9.98 -19.08
C SER A 219 6.70 10.26 -18.19
N SER A 220 6.80 9.97 -16.89
CA SER A 220 5.73 10.09 -15.91
C SER A 220 5.95 11.25 -14.96
N ARG A 221 4.86 11.74 -14.36
CA ARG A 221 4.86 12.64 -13.19
C ARG A 221 4.20 11.95 -12.01
N TYR A 222 4.68 12.17 -10.78
CA TYR A 222 3.96 11.62 -9.62
C TYR A 222 2.59 12.28 -9.45
N PRO A 223 1.60 11.60 -8.85
CA PRO A 223 0.30 12.20 -8.59
C PRO A 223 0.42 13.43 -7.65
N PRO A 224 -0.38 14.48 -7.87
CA PRO A 224 -0.41 15.65 -7.02
C PRO A 224 -1.16 15.40 -5.71
N ASN A 225 -0.97 16.27 -4.72
CA ASN A 225 -1.67 16.26 -3.43
C ASN A 225 -1.51 14.96 -2.63
N MET A 226 -0.36 14.28 -2.76
CA MET A 226 -0.11 13.02 -2.09
C MET A 226 0.56 13.25 -0.75
N LYS A 227 0.12 12.51 0.28
CA LYS A 227 0.77 12.45 1.59
C LYS A 227 0.77 11.01 2.08
N TYR A 228 1.94 10.35 2.04
CA TYR A 228 2.02 8.96 2.47
C TYR A 228 3.36 8.59 3.07
N THR A 229 3.31 7.65 4.00
CA THR A 229 4.45 7.13 4.74
C THR A 229 4.84 5.75 4.23
N MET A 230 6.10 5.60 3.86
CA MET A 230 6.70 4.33 3.50
C MET A 230 7.54 3.82 4.67
N CYS A 231 7.19 2.67 5.21
CA CYS A 231 7.88 2.05 6.34
C CYS A 231 8.61 0.78 5.91
N ILE A 232 9.78 0.55 6.48
CA ILE A 232 10.56 -0.66 6.28
C ILE A 232 10.58 -1.45 7.59
N LYS A 233 10.25 -2.73 7.53
CA LYS A 233 10.31 -3.65 8.67
C LYS A 233 11.76 -3.77 9.13
N ALA A 234 12.03 -3.36 10.36
CA ALA A 234 13.31 -3.64 10.98
C ALA A 234 13.51 -5.15 11.13
N VAL A 235 14.72 -5.64 10.85
CA VAL A 235 15.16 -6.99 11.23
C VAL A 235 15.90 -6.93 12.55
N ASN A 236 15.93 -8.03 13.28
CA ASN A 236 16.60 -8.09 14.58
C ASN A 236 18.08 -7.67 14.45
N GLY A 237 18.50 -6.71 15.28
CA GLY A 237 19.86 -6.17 15.28
C GLY A 237 20.19 -5.18 14.15
N ALA A 238 19.25 -4.82 13.28
CA ALA A 238 19.47 -3.73 12.32
C ALA A 238 19.31 -2.37 13.02
N THR A 239 20.28 -1.49 12.81
CA THR A 239 20.32 -0.14 13.42
C THR A 239 20.31 0.97 12.37
N ILE A 240 20.68 0.65 11.13
CA ILE A 240 20.77 1.60 10.03
C ILE A 240 20.10 1.06 8.76
N VAL A 241 19.66 1.98 7.93
CA VAL A 241 19.21 1.73 6.55
C VAL A 241 20.06 2.57 5.61
N GLU A 242 20.56 1.94 4.55
CA GLU A 242 21.26 2.60 3.46
C GLU A 242 20.31 2.73 2.27
N TYR A 243 20.20 3.95 1.73
CA TYR A 243 19.41 4.31 0.57
C TYR A 243 20.34 4.65 -0.60
N LYS A 244 20.19 3.91 -1.70
CA LYS A 244 20.85 4.17 -2.98
C LYS A 244 19.81 4.58 -4.01
N THR A 245 19.80 5.86 -4.31
CA THR A 245 18.86 6.45 -5.25
C THR A 245 19.25 6.13 -6.69
N THR A 246 18.31 5.60 -7.47
CA THR A 246 18.50 5.39 -8.92
C THR A 246 17.94 6.57 -9.73
N LYS A 247 16.87 7.19 -9.24
CA LYS A 247 16.24 8.37 -9.84
C LYS A 247 15.61 9.18 -8.71
N PHE A 248 15.79 10.49 -8.75
CA PHE A 248 15.14 11.44 -7.85
C PHE A 248 15.03 12.78 -8.54
N SER A 249 13.80 13.19 -8.77
CA SER A 249 13.45 14.30 -9.63
C SER A 249 12.12 14.85 -9.11
N MET A 250 12.23 15.68 -8.09
CA MET A 250 11.12 16.31 -7.39
C MET A 250 11.08 17.80 -7.70
N SER A 251 10.00 18.46 -7.31
CA SER A 251 9.89 19.91 -7.46
C SER A 251 11.05 20.62 -6.76
N ASN A 252 11.50 21.74 -7.33
CA ASN A 252 12.44 22.63 -6.64
C ASN A 252 12.03 24.08 -6.81
N GLU A 253 11.64 24.71 -5.70
CA GLU A 253 11.29 26.13 -5.71
C GLU A 253 12.51 27.02 -5.88
N VAL A 254 13.61 26.70 -5.21
CA VAL A 254 14.81 27.54 -5.15
C VAL A 254 15.81 27.05 -6.19
N GLU A 255 15.82 27.70 -7.35
CA GLU A 255 16.75 27.37 -8.44
C GLU A 255 18.22 27.46 -7.98
N GLY A 256 19.01 26.44 -8.33
CA GLY A 256 20.43 26.35 -7.96
C GLY A 256 20.71 26.01 -6.49
N SER A 257 19.67 25.80 -5.67
CA SER A 257 19.82 25.32 -4.30
C SER A 257 20.35 23.88 -4.23
N ALA A 258 20.81 23.49 -3.05
CA ALA A 258 21.27 22.12 -2.83
C ALA A 258 20.11 21.11 -2.76
N GLY A 259 18.88 21.59 -2.52
CA GLY A 259 17.66 20.77 -2.47
C GLY A 259 17.54 20.01 -1.14
N TYR A 260 17.88 20.67 -0.03
CA TYR A 260 17.76 20.14 1.32
C TYR A 260 16.98 21.06 2.25
N ASP A 261 16.26 20.46 3.20
CA ASP A 261 15.62 21.14 4.33
C ASP A 261 14.82 22.39 3.95
N GLY A 262 15.27 23.59 4.32
CA GLY A 262 14.55 24.85 4.08
C GLY A 262 14.30 25.13 2.58
N ASP A 263 15.14 24.59 1.69
CA ASP A 263 14.93 24.67 0.25
C ASP A 263 13.65 23.93 -0.17
N CYS A 264 13.35 22.82 0.51
CA CYS A 264 12.26 21.90 0.21
C CYS A 264 11.01 22.15 1.06
N HIS A 265 11.21 22.45 2.34
CA HIS A 265 10.17 22.61 3.34
C HIS A 265 10.43 23.88 4.18
N SER A 266 9.81 24.98 3.75
CA SER A 266 9.94 26.26 4.42
C SER A 266 9.20 26.27 5.76
N THR A 267 9.72 27.01 6.73
CA THR A 267 9.01 27.28 7.98
C THR A 267 7.95 28.38 7.83
N ILE A 268 7.98 29.09 6.70
CA ILE A 268 7.04 30.15 6.34
C ILE A 268 6.20 29.66 5.17
N GLN A 269 4.91 29.45 5.43
CA GLN A 269 3.95 29.06 4.39
C GLN A 269 3.75 30.22 3.42
N THR A 270 4.04 29.98 2.15
CA THR A 270 3.88 30.96 1.07
C THR A 270 2.91 30.40 0.05
N ASN A 271 1.87 31.16 -0.29
CA ASN A 271 0.85 30.70 -1.24
C ASN A 271 1.46 30.50 -2.63
N GLY A 272 1.23 29.34 -3.24
CA GLY A 272 1.74 29.00 -4.57
C GLY A 272 3.21 28.59 -4.61
N ARG A 273 3.87 28.49 -3.44
CA ARG A 273 5.20 27.89 -3.35
C ARG A 273 5.10 26.41 -3.69
N ARG A 274 6.00 25.93 -4.53
CA ARG A 274 6.18 24.49 -4.77
C ARG A 274 6.85 23.87 -3.56
N GLU A 275 6.13 23.03 -2.83
CA GLU A 275 6.58 22.40 -1.58
C GLU A 275 6.43 20.88 -1.65
N ASP A 276 7.11 20.29 -2.62
CA ASP A 276 7.24 18.84 -2.72
C ASP A 276 8.51 18.38 -2.04
N TYR A 277 8.39 17.35 -1.20
CA TYR A 277 9.56 16.80 -0.52
C TYR A 277 9.42 15.32 -0.19
N LEU A 278 10.58 14.68 -0.11
CA LEU A 278 10.74 13.40 0.56
C LEU A 278 11.45 13.67 1.88
N MET A 279 10.80 13.32 2.99
CA MET A 279 11.41 13.36 4.32
C MET A 279 12.03 12.00 4.65
N ILE A 280 13.27 12.01 5.10
CA ILE A 280 13.96 10.86 5.69
C ILE A 280 14.44 11.31 7.08
N PRO A 281 13.92 10.76 8.18
CA PRO A 281 14.36 11.17 9.51
C PRO A 281 15.74 10.61 9.83
N GLN A 282 16.50 11.35 10.63
CA GLN A 282 17.80 10.91 11.15
C GLN A 282 18.78 10.46 10.05
N SER A 283 18.69 11.08 8.86
CA SER A 283 19.58 10.79 7.75
C SER A 283 20.84 11.65 7.74
N TYR A 284 21.87 11.07 7.16
CA TYR A 284 23.08 11.77 6.78
C TYR A 284 23.63 11.22 5.47
N VAL A 285 24.41 12.05 4.81
CA VAL A 285 25.05 11.73 3.54
C VAL A 285 26.33 10.93 3.79
N SER A 286 26.48 9.76 3.18
CA SER A 286 27.58 8.82 3.46
C SER A 286 29.00 9.37 3.23
N ASN A 287 29.18 10.28 2.27
CA ASN A 287 30.49 10.86 1.94
C ASN A 287 30.79 12.17 2.70
N SER A 288 29.87 12.66 3.53
CA SER A 288 30.01 13.91 4.29
C SER A 288 29.13 13.88 5.53
N LEU A 289 29.75 13.68 6.70
CA LEU A 289 29.05 13.74 7.99
C LEU A 289 28.52 15.14 8.33
N ASN A 290 28.90 16.18 7.57
CA ASN A 290 28.45 17.55 7.78
C ASN A 290 27.10 17.84 7.11
N ILE A 291 26.59 16.92 6.29
CA ILE A 291 25.31 17.07 5.60
C ILE A 291 24.34 16.06 6.21
N VAL A 292 23.48 16.56 7.10
CA VAL A 292 22.49 15.79 7.88
C VAL A 292 21.04 16.21 7.57
N PRO A 293 20.62 16.21 6.28
CA PRO A 293 19.34 16.74 5.87
C PRO A 293 18.21 15.81 6.28
N THR A 294 17.04 16.39 6.52
CA THR A 294 15.79 15.69 6.82
C THR A 294 14.84 15.73 5.64
N TYR A 295 14.76 16.84 4.91
CA TYR A 295 13.90 17.00 3.74
C TYR A 295 14.74 17.08 2.46
N TYR A 296 14.23 16.46 1.40
CA TYR A 296 14.89 16.35 0.10
C TYR A 296 13.93 16.72 -1.02
N CYS A 297 14.41 17.48 -2.00
CA CYS A 297 13.64 17.93 -3.16
C CYS A 297 14.59 18.18 -4.36
N GLY A 298 14.05 18.59 -5.50
CA GLY A 298 14.84 18.74 -6.72
C GLY A 298 15.53 17.43 -7.11
N THR A 299 16.84 17.51 -7.32
CA THR A 299 17.71 16.38 -7.71
C THR A 299 18.74 16.03 -6.62
N SER A 300 18.52 16.47 -5.38
CA SER A 300 19.53 16.39 -4.30
C SER A 300 19.99 14.97 -3.98
N LEU A 301 19.11 13.98 -4.11
CA LEU A 301 19.46 12.56 -3.95
C LEU A 301 20.02 11.89 -5.22
N GLN A 302 20.11 12.58 -6.35
CA GLN A 302 20.54 11.99 -7.62
C GLN A 302 22.06 11.93 -7.76
N THR A 303 22.76 12.92 -7.20
CA THR A 303 24.22 12.87 -7.11
C THR A 303 24.59 11.87 -6.03
N ARG A 304 25.42 10.86 -6.34
CA ARG A 304 25.87 9.88 -5.35
C ARG A 304 26.63 10.60 -4.25
N PRO A 305 25.98 10.77 -3.10
CA PRO A 305 26.24 9.83 -2.04
C PRO A 305 25.01 9.05 -1.60
N ASP A 306 25.25 7.81 -1.19
CA ASP A 306 24.24 7.01 -0.52
C ASP A 306 23.79 7.73 0.76
N VAL A 307 22.49 7.71 1.05
CA VAL A 307 21.95 8.27 2.29
C VAL A 307 21.86 7.16 3.31
N ILE A 308 22.34 7.42 4.52
CA ILE A 308 22.22 6.47 5.64
C ILE A 308 21.30 7.11 6.66
N ALA A 309 20.34 6.35 7.18
CA ALA A 309 19.46 6.77 8.26
C ALA A 309 19.45 5.75 9.40
N SER A 310 19.25 6.24 10.62
CA SER A 310 18.99 5.40 11.78
C SER A 310 17.49 5.17 11.97
N GLY A 311 17.12 4.20 12.80
CA GLY A 311 15.71 3.91 13.09
C GLY A 311 14.98 5.13 13.69
N PRO A 312 13.67 5.33 13.38
CA PRO A 312 12.79 4.45 12.61
C PRO A 312 13.05 4.49 11.10
N PHE A 313 12.99 3.31 10.44
CA PHE A 313 13.22 3.20 8.99
C PHE A 313 11.96 3.58 8.21
N VAL A 314 11.73 4.88 8.09
CA VAL A 314 10.57 5.46 7.42
C VAL A 314 11.00 6.51 6.40
N LEU A 315 10.20 6.69 5.37
CA LEU A 315 10.23 7.83 4.48
C LEU A 315 8.83 8.42 4.45
N TYR A 316 8.71 9.73 4.30
CA TYR A 316 7.43 10.41 4.20
C TYR A 316 7.43 11.32 2.98
N PHE A 317 6.52 11.07 2.05
CA PHE A 317 6.43 11.82 0.81
C PHE A 317 5.25 12.78 0.85
N VAL A 318 5.51 14.01 0.39
CA VAL A 318 4.50 15.04 0.17
C VAL A 318 4.63 15.59 -1.23
N SER A 319 3.50 15.69 -1.93
CA SER A 319 3.34 16.51 -3.13
C SER A 319 2.17 17.48 -2.99
N ASP A 320 2.27 18.62 -3.65
CA ASP A 320 1.19 19.57 -3.84
C ASP A 320 0.60 19.46 -5.26
N SER A 321 -0.05 20.53 -5.75
CA SER A 321 -0.68 20.56 -7.08
C SER A 321 0.00 21.51 -8.06
N VAL A 322 1.06 22.19 -7.64
CA VAL A 322 1.90 23.06 -8.44
C VAL A 322 3.05 22.21 -8.97
N THR A 323 3.43 22.39 -10.23
CA THR A 323 4.42 21.51 -10.85
C THR A 323 5.47 22.28 -11.64
N ASP A 324 6.65 21.68 -11.83
CA ASP A 324 7.72 22.14 -12.70
C ASP A 324 8.02 21.17 -13.87
N GLU A 325 8.97 21.47 -14.75
CA GLU A 325 9.24 20.61 -15.91
C GLU A 325 9.87 19.25 -15.56
N THR A 326 10.34 19.06 -14.33
CA THR A 326 11.26 17.99 -13.92
C THR A 326 10.73 17.04 -12.84
N GLU A 327 9.44 17.10 -12.50
CA GLU A 327 8.80 16.27 -11.46
C GLU A 327 8.47 14.84 -11.91
N THR A 328 9.50 14.01 -12.09
CA THR A 328 9.34 12.62 -12.56
C THR A 328 9.30 11.57 -11.45
N GLY A 329 9.53 11.99 -10.20
CA GLY A 329 9.44 11.16 -9.01
C GLY A 329 10.75 10.50 -8.62
N PHE A 330 10.64 9.41 -7.87
CA PHE A 330 11.81 8.74 -7.29
C PHE A 330 11.74 7.22 -7.35
N SER A 331 12.93 6.62 -7.38
CA SER A 331 13.18 5.19 -7.20
C SER A 331 14.45 5.03 -6.37
N ILE A 332 14.31 4.40 -5.22
CA ILE A 332 15.36 4.31 -4.19
C ILE A 332 15.48 2.85 -3.78
N ASN A 333 16.68 2.29 -3.91
CA ASN A 333 16.99 0.98 -3.35
C ASN A 333 17.35 1.15 -1.88
N TYR A 334 16.75 0.36 -1.00
CA TYR A 334 17.12 0.34 0.41
C TYR A 334 17.76 -0.99 0.79
N ARG A 335 18.64 -0.94 1.79
CA ARG A 335 19.17 -2.12 2.47
C ARG A 335 19.37 -1.81 3.94
N ILE A 336 18.69 -2.53 4.82
CA ILE A 336 18.93 -2.43 6.26
C ILE A 336 20.18 -3.23 6.64
N ARG A 337 20.95 -2.72 7.59
CA ARG A 337 22.20 -3.33 8.06
C ARG A 337 22.27 -3.27 9.58
N SER A 338 23.01 -4.24 10.13
CA SER A 338 23.55 -4.15 11.48
C SER A 338 24.84 -3.31 11.46
N PRO A 339 25.27 -2.74 12.60
CA PRO A 339 26.49 -1.94 12.72
C PRO A 339 27.74 -2.62 12.17
#